data_AF-A0A661FUK5-F1
#
_entry.id   AF-A0A661FUK5-F1
#
_cell.length_a   1.000
_cell.length_b   1.000
_cell.length_c   1.000
_cell.angle_alpha   90.00
_cell.angle_beta   90.00
_cell.angle_gamma   90.00
#
_symmetry.space_group_name_H-M   'P 1'
#
loop_
_entity.id
_entity.type
_entity.pdbx_description
1 polymer ?
#
loop_
_entity_poly.entity_id
_entity_poly.type
_entity_poly.pdbx_seq_one_letter_code
_entity_poly.pdbx_strand_id
1 'polypeptide(L)'
;MDDYGILSIAPPVLTVFVAMYSRNVIVALIVGIVFGSLIITGFNPFYAILDSIENQVLSEIASGTQVQVILAMLIIGGFVRMLDVSGGARAFARHMTKVVSTR
;
A
#
# COMPACT_ATOMS: atom_id res chain seq x y z
N MET A 1 -8.75 9.61 -26.01
CA MET A 1 -9.49 8.81 -25.01
C MET A 1 -9.38 7.38 -25.48
N ASP A 2 -8.20 6.79 -25.32
CA ASP A 2 -8.00 5.38 -25.64
C ASP A 2 -8.31 4.62 -24.36
N ASP A 3 -9.46 3.93 -24.35
CA ASP A 3 -9.87 3.08 -23.25
C ASP A 3 -8.84 1.95 -23.08
N TYR A 4 -7.92 2.11 -22.15
CA TYR A 4 -7.02 1.05 -21.68
C TYR A 4 -7.80 -0.05 -20.90
N GLY A 5 -9.05 -0.34 -21.25
CA GLY A 5 -10.01 -1.12 -20.45
C GLY A 5 -9.47 -2.47 -19.99
N ILE A 6 -8.95 -3.28 -20.90
CA ILE A 6 -8.35 -4.59 -20.55
C ILE A 6 -6.87 -4.46 -20.15
N LEU A 7 -6.17 -3.43 -20.64
CA LEU A 7 -4.76 -3.20 -20.32
C LEU A 7 -4.54 -2.73 -18.88
N SER A 8 -5.50 -2.04 -18.27
CA SER A 8 -5.47 -1.61 -16.86
C SER A 8 -5.56 -2.78 -15.87
N ILE A 9 -6.05 -3.94 -16.31
CA ILE A 9 -6.11 -5.16 -15.49
C ILE A 9 -4.78 -5.91 -15.50
N ALA A 10 -3.94 -5.69 -16.54
CA ALA A 10 -2.68 -6.38 -16.67
C ALA A 10 -1.69 -6.09 -15.52
N PRO A 11 -1.46 -4.85 -15.07
CA PRO A 11 -0.56 -4.58 -13.94
C PRO A 11 -1.04 -5.19 -12.61
N PRO A 12 -2.33 -5.08 -12.21
CA PRO A 12 -2.83 -5.74 -11.00
C PRO A 12 -2.66 -7.26 -11.02
N VAL A 13 -3.02 -7.91 -12.13
CA VAL A 13 -2.91 -9.38 -12.25
C VAL A 13 -1.46 -9.82 -12.19
N LEU A 14 -0.58 -9.10 -12.90
CA LEU A 14 0.87 -9.37 -12.86
C LEU A 14 1.43 -9.16 -11.44
N THR A 15 1.01 -8.10 -10.75
CA THR A 15 1.42 -7.82 -9.36
C THR A 15 1.04 -8.97 -8.43
N VAL A 16 -0.21 -9.44 -8.50
CA VAL A 16 -0.68 -10.56 -7.67
C VAL A 16 0.12 -11.84 -7.98
N PHE A 17 0.36 -12.12 -9.26
CA PHE A 17 1.13 -13.29 -9.67
C PHE A 17 2.57 -13.24 -9.15
N VAL A 18 3.25 -12.10 -9.28
CA VAL A 18 4.61 -11.89 -8.78
C VAL A 18 4.65 -11.95 -7.25
N ALA A 19 3.63 -11.44 -6.55
CA ALA A 19 3.53 -11.54 -5.10
C ALA A 19 3.43 -13.00 -4.63
N MET A 20 2.65 -13.82 -5.34
CA MET A 20 2.52 -15.24 -5.03
C MET A 20 3.81 -16.02 -5.32
N TYR A 21 4.49 -15.73 -6.44
CA TYR A 21 5.71 -16.43 -6.82
C TYR A 21 6.91 -16.03 -5.96
N SER A 22 7.13 -14.72 -5.78
CA SER A 22 8.27 -14.17 -5.04
C SER A 22 8.11 -14.32 -3.52
N ARG A 23 6.88 -14.60 -3.03
CA ARG A 23 6.51 -14.56 -1.61
C ARG A 23 6.94 -13.26 -0.91
N ASN A 24 7.14 -12.20 -1.70
CA ASN A 24 7.60 -10.90 -1.25
C ASN A 24 6.71 -9.82 -1.87
N VAL A 25 5.85 -9.26 -1.03
CA VAL A 25 4.88 -8.22 -1.44
C VAL A 25 5.60 -6.96 -1.91
N ILE A 26 6.73 -6.60 -1.31
CA ILE A 26 7.45 -5.38 -1.66
C ILE A 26 7.96 -5.45 -3.11
N VAL A 27 8.58 -6.57 -3.48
CA VAL A 27 9.08 -6.78 -4.85
C VAL A 27 7.93 -6.76 -5.85
N ALA A 28 6.79 -7.36 -5.51
CA ALA A 28 5.62 -7.37 -6.36
C ALA A 28 5.06 -5.97 -6.62
N LEU A 29 4.98 -5.13 -5.59
CA LEU A 29 4.51 -3.75 -5.72
C LEU A 29 5.42 -2.92 -6.64
N ILE A 30 6.74 -3.05 -6.49
CA ILE A 30 7.71 -2.33 -7.34
C ILE A 30 7.53 -2.76 -8.80
N VAL A 31 7.50 -4.07 -9.06
CA VAL A 31 7.34 -4.60 -10.42
C VAL A 31 5.99 -4.18 -11.00
N GLY A 32 4.92 -4.19 -10.20
CA GLY A 32 3.59 -3.75 -10.61
C GLY A 32 3.54 -2.30 -11.06
N ILE A 33 4.14 -1.38 -10.30
CA ILE A 33 4.18 0.05 -10.63
C ILE A 33 5.01 0.29 -11.89
N VAL A 34 6.20 -0.31 -11.98
CA VAL A 34 7.06 -0.18 -13.18
C VAL A 34 6.37 -0.72 -14.42
N PHE A 35 5.69 -1.87 -14.31
CA PHE A 35 4.94 -2.45 -15.41
C PHE A 35 3.70 -1.62 -15.77
N GLY A 36 3.02 -1.02 -14.79
CA GLY A 36 1.92 -0.10 -14.99
C GLY A 36 2.35 1.17 -15.73
N SER A 37 3.44 1.80 -15.31
CA SER A 37 4.02 2.95 -16.02
C SER A 37 4.51 2.57 -17.42
N LEU A 38 5.10 1.38 -17.61
CA LEU A 38 5.55 0.91 -18.93
C LEU A 38 4.41 0.85 -19.97
N ILE A 39 3.20 0.48 -19.53
CA ILE A 39 2.01 0.47 -20.39
C ILE A 39 1.61 1.89 -20.78
N ILE A 40 1.70 2.85 -19.86
CA ILE A 40 1.32 4.25 -20.08
C ILE A 40 2.35 4.97 -20.96
N THR A 41 3.65 4.65 -20.82
CA THR A 41 4.74 5.29 -21.57
C THR A 41 5.04 4.61 -22.93
N GLY A 42 4.20 3.67 -23.38
CA GLY A 42 4.34 3.06 -24.71
C GLY A 42 5.58 2.17 -24.88
N PHE A 43 5.90 1.34 -23.87
CA PHE A 43 7.00 0.36 -23.89
C PHE A 43 8.44 0.92 -23.88
N ASN A 44 8.67 2.16 -23.41
CA ASN A 44 10.03 2.66 -23.19
C ASN A 44 10.49 2.45 -21.72
N PRO A 45 11.35 1.46 -21.43
CA PRO A 45 11.69 1.10 -20.05
C PRO A 45 12.50 2.17 -19.30
N PHE A 46 13.30 2.97 -20.00
CA PHE A 46 14.04 4.07 -19.35
C PHE A 46 13.09 5.18 -18.90
N TYR A 47 12.16 5.59 -19.76
CA TYR A 47 11.19 6.61 -19.41
C TYR A 47 10.15 6.12 -18.41
N ALA A 48 9.74 4.85 -18.47
CA ALA A 48 8.80 4.26 -17.52
C ALA A 48 9.34 4.27 -16.08
N ILE A 49 10.65 4.07 -15.87
CA ILE A 49 11.22 4.13 -14.52
C ILE A 49 11.19 5.56 -13.98
N LEU A 50 11.54 6.57 -14.80
CA LEU A 50 11.44 7.97 -14.39
C LEU A 50 9.98 8.36 -14.10
N ASP A 51 9.06 8.00 -14.99
CA ASP A 51 7.64 8.31 -14.88
C ASP A 51 6.99 7.62 -13.67
N SER A 52 7.36 6.37 -13.39
CA SER A 52 6.91 5.64 -12.18
C SER A 52 7.26 6.41 -10.90
N ILE A 53 8.45 7.00 -10.83
CA ILE A 53 8.91 7.71 -9.63
C ILE A 53 8.30 9.11 -9.60
N GLU A 54 8.44 9.89 -10.66
CA GLU A 54 8.08 11.31 -10.69
C GLU A 54 6.58 11.53 -10.78
N ASN A 55 5.92 10.88 -11.74
CA ASN A 55 4.54 11.19 -12.10
C ASN A 55 3.52 10.28 -11.45
N GLN A 56 3.90 9.06 -11.06
CA GLN A 56 3.02 8.17 -10.30
C GLN A 56 3.29 8.28 -8.80
N VAL A 57 4.45 7.85 -8.31
CA VAL A 57 4.69 7.73 -6.87
C VAL A 57 4.76 9.09 -6.18
N LEU A 58 5.60 10.01 -6.67
CA LEU A 58 5.77 11.31 -6.03
C LEU A 58 4.53 12.20 -6.16
N SER A 59 3.89 12.20 -7.33
CA SER A 59 2.62 12.92 -7.55
C SER A 59 1.50 12.43 -6.62
N GLU A 60 1.33 11.11 -6.49
CA GLU A 60 0.32 10.54 -5.60
C GLU A 60 0.62 10.86 -4.14
N ILE A 61 1.87 10.75 -3.69
CA ILE A 61 2.27 11.10 -2.32
C ILE A 61 2.07 12.60 -2.05
N ALA A 62 2.33 13.46 -3.02
CA ALA A 62 2.16 14.92 -2.89
C ALA A 62 0.70 15.37 -3.02
N SER A 63 -0.21 14.48 -3.45
CA SER A 63 -1.63 14.78 -3.59
C SER A 63 -2.26 15.05 -2.22
N GLY A 64 -3.04 16.13 -2.11
CA GLY A 64 -3.61 16.56 -0.82
C GLY A 64 -4.42 15.47 -0.10
N THR A 65 -5.14 14.64 -0.86
CA THR A 65 -5.94 13.53 -0.32
C THR A 65 -5.04 12.41 0.22
N GLN A 66 -4.00 12.01 -0.51
CA GLN A 66 -3.13 10.93 -0.06
C GLN A 66 -2.27 11.36 1.13
N VAL A 67 -1.83 12.62 1.16
CA VAL A 67 -1.12 13.20 2.32
C VAL A 67 -1.98 13.10 3.59
N GLN A 68 -3.27 13.41 3.51
CA GLN A 68 -4.19 13.27 4.64
C GLN A 68 -4.26 11.81 5.13
N VAL A 69 -4.34 10.85 4.21
CA VAL A 69 -4.35 9.42 4.54
C VAL A 69 -3.04 9.01 5.22
N ILE A 70 -1.89 9.41 4.67
CA ILE A 70 -0.57 9.11 5.25
C ILE A 70 -0.45 9.70 6.66
N LEU A 71 -0.88 10.94 6.87
CA LEU A 71 -0.87 11.59 8.19
C LEU A 71 -1.79 10.87 9.18
N ALA A 72 -3.00 10.48 8.75
CA ALA A 72 -3.91 9.72 9.60
C ALA A 72 -3.32 8.36 9.98
N MET A 73 -2.74 7.64 9.01
CA MET A 73 -2.04 6.37 9.26
C MET A 73 -0.86 6.52 10.20
N LEU A 74 -0.09 7.61 10.10
CA LEU A 74 1.02 7.91 11.00
C LEU A 74 0.53 8.13 12.43
N ILE A 75 -0.54 8.92 12.61
CA ILE A 75 -1.14 9.18 13.93
C ILE A 75 -1.69 7.88 14.53
N ILE A 76 -2.43 7.09 13.76
CA ILE A 76 -2.98 5.81 14.21
C ILE A 76 -1.86 4.84 14.55
N GLY A 77 -0.84 4.72 13.69
CA GLY A 77 0.31 3.85 13.93
C GLY A 77 1.09 4.24 15.18
N GLY A 78 1.33 5.53 15.39
CA GLY A 78 1.94 6.06 16.61
C GLY A 78 1.10 5.77 17.85
N PHE A 79 -0.21 5.98 17.78
CA PHE A 79 -1.14 5.67 18.85
C PHE A 79 -1.18 4.17 19.19
N VAL A 80 -1.24 3.31 18.18
CA VAL A 80 -1.19 1.84 18.37
C VAL A 80 0.11 1.44 19.05
N ARG A 81 1.25 2.02 18.64
CA ARG A 81 2.53 1.74 19.30
C ARG A 81 2.57 2.23 20.75
N MET A 82 1.98 3.39 21.03
CA MET A 82 1.84 3.92 22.38
C MET A 82 0.96 3.00 23.26
N LEU A 83 -0.13 2.46 22.73
CA LEU A 83 -0.99 1.49 23.42
C LEU A 83 -0.27 0.17 23.72
N ASP A 84 0.60 -0.27 22.81
CA ASP A 84 1.36 -1.51 22.96
C ASP A 84 2.45 -1.36 24.04
N VAL A 85 3.19 -0.24 24.02
CA VAL A 85 4.26 0.05 24.99
C VAL A 85 3.71 0.38 26.38
N SER A 86 2.62 1.13 26.47
CA SER A 86 1.93 1.41 27.76
C SER A 86 1.28 0.16 28.37
N GLY A 87 1.15 -0.93 27.61
CA GLY A 87 0.45 -2.14 28.05
C GLY A 87 -1.06 -1.95 28.19
N GLY A 88 -1.61 -0.80 27.78
CA GLY A 88 -3.04 -0.49 27.86
C GLY A 88 -3.89 -1.47 27.06
N ALA A 89 -3.45 -1.85 25.86
CA ALA A 89 -4.14 -2.86 25.04
C ALA A 89 -4.21 -4.22 25.75
N ARG A 90 -3.10 -4.65 26.38
CA ARG A 90 -3.03 -5.90 27.14
C ARG A 90 -3.86 -5.85 28.43
N ALA A 91 -3.88 -4.72 29.12
CA ALA A 91 -4.70 -4.53 30.32
C ALA A 91 -6.21 -4.52 30.00
N PHE A 92 -6.59 -3.85 28.91
CA PHE A 92 -7.96 -3.82 28.41
C PHE A 92 -8.45 -5.22 28.01
N ALA A 93 -7.63 -5.96 27.24
CA ALA A 93 -7.95 -7.34 26.86
C ALA A 93 -8.18 -8.24 28.08
N ARG A 94 -7.28 -8.21 29.08
CA ARG A 94 -7.45 -8.99 30.33
C ARG A 94 -8.73 -8.63 31.09
N HIS A 95 -9.08 -7.35 31.16
CA HIS A 95 -10.30 -6.91 31.82
C HIS A 95 -11.54 -7.42 31.07
N MET A 96 -11.57 -7.30 29.74
CA MET A 96 -12.66 -7.82 28.92
C MET A 96 -12.80 -9.35 29.03
N THR A 97 -11.70 -10.11 28.99
CA THR A 97 -11.75 -11.57 29.18
C THR A 97 -12.35 -11.94 30.54
N LYS A 98 -12.02 -11.20 31.60
CA LYS A 98 -12.59 -11.42 32.94
C LYS A 98 -14.09 -11.15 32.98
N VAL A 99 -14.57 -10.09 32.33
CA VAL A 99 -16.01 -9.79 32.23
C VAL A 99 -16.76 -10.86 31.44
N VAL A 100 -16.19 -11.33 30.33
CA VAL A 100 -16.81 -12.35 29.49
C VAL A 100 -16.83 -13.73 30.15
N SER A 101 -15.77 -14.14 30.86
CA SER A 101 -15.72 -15.44 31.55
C SER A 101 -16.44 -15.47 32.90
N THR A 102 -16.95 -14.32 33.37
CA THR A 102 -17.79 -14.25 34.58
C THR A 102 -19.27 -14.48 34.26
N ARG A 103 -19.64 -14.63 32.97
CA ARG A 103 -20.93 -15.18 32.53
C ARG A 103 -20.72 -16.58 31.96
#